data_AF-A0A938QK37-F1
#
_entry.id   AF-A0A938QK37-F1
#
_cell.length_a   1.000
_cell.length_b   1.000
_cell.length_c   1.000
_cell.angle_alpha   90.00
_cell.angle_beta   90.00
_cell.angle_gamma   90.00
#
_symmetry.space_group_name_H-M   'P 1'
#
loop_
_entity.id
_entity.type
_entity.pdbx_description
1 polymer ?
#
loop_
_entity_poly.entity_id
_entity_poly.type
_entity_poly.pdbx_seq_one_letter_code
_entity_poly.pdbx_strand_id
1 'polypeptide(L)'
;MAASDPEKVLKDHFARVKAVIQTEEMWERVPLEAQEFSPQNLESLVKFAYFGGFIDLAAVRQLLLLDKKEVRQRLVQWYEEIRQKGCWLC
;
A
#
# COMPACT_ATOMS: atom_id res chain seq x y z
N MET A 1 -11.54 -23.44 14.10
CA MET A 1 -10.82 -22.16 13.90
C MET A 1 -10.79 -21.92 12.41
N ALA A 2 -11.55 -20.93 11.91
CA ALA A 2 -11.64 -20.66 10.48
C ALA A 2 -10.25 -20.24 9.99
N ALA A 3 -9.69 -21.00 9.05
CA ALA A 3 -8.52 -20.58 8.31
C ALA A 3 -8.92 -19.29 7.57
N SER A 4 -8.41 -18.15 8.01
CA SER A 4 -8.62 -16.89 7.30
C SER A 4 -8.05 -17.06 5.90
N ASP A 5 -8.91 -17.07 4.88
CA ASP A 5 -8.47 -17.06 3.49
C ASP A 5 -7.50 -15.89 3.29
N PRO A 6 -6.22 -16.14 2.97
CA PRO A 6 -5.21 -15.09 2.87
C PRO A 6 -5.60 -14.03 1.83
N GLU A 7 -6.31 -14.45 0.77
CA GLU A 7 -6.85 -13.54 -0.23
C GLU A 7 -7.93 -12.60 0.33
N LYS A 8 -8.78 -13.09 1.25
CA LYS A 8 -9.82 -12.26 1.88
C LYS A 8 -9.18 -11.18 2.76
N VAL A 9 -8.15 -11.54 3.53
CA VAL A 9 -7.39 -10.58 4.34
C VAL A 9 -6.76 -9.49 3.47
N LEU A 10 -6.14 -9.87 2.34
CA LEU A 10 -5.54 -8.90 1.42
C LEU A 10 -6.59 -8.01 0.76
N LYS A 11 -7.76 -8.55 0.39
CA LYS A 11 -8.89 -7.76 -0.13
C LYS A 11 -9.40 -6.75 0.89
N ASP A 12 -9.55 -7.15 2.15
CA ASP A 12 -9.90 -6.25 3.25
C ASP A 12 -8.83 -5.16 3.43
N HIS A 13 -7.55 -5.51 3.37
CA HIS A 13 -6.45 -4.53 3.46
C HIS A 13 -6.47 -3.54 2.29
N PHE A 14 -6.75 -4.01 1.08
CA PHE A 14 -6.91 -3.18 -0.10
C PHE A 14 -8.06 -2.18 0.06
N ALA A 15 -9.22 -2.64 0.53
CA ALA A 15 -10.35 -1.77 0.82
C ALA A 15 -10.02 -0.72 1.89
N ARG A 16 -9.28 -1.11 2.94
CA ARG A 16 -8.86 -0.20 4.02
C ARG A 16 -7.92 0.89 3.51
N VAL A 17 -6.86 0.55 2.77
CA VAL A 17 -5.94 1.57 2.24
C VAL A 17 -6.62 2.46 1.20
N LYS A 18 -7.52 1.90 0.38
CA LYS A 18 -8.35 2.67 -0.54
C LYS A 18 -9.20 3.71 0.21
N ALA A 19 -9.88 3.31 1.29
CA ALA A 19 -10.68 4.23 2.09
C ALA A 19 -9.86 5.37 2.71
N VAL A 20 -8.63 5.09 3.16
CA VAL A 20 -7.71 6.12 3.65
C VAL A 20 -7.39 7.12 2.53
N ILE A 21 -6.97 6.64 1.36
CA ILE A 21 -6.63 7.51 0.22
C ILE A 21 -7.84 8.33 -0.27
N GLN A 22 -9.04 7.73 -0.23
CA GLN A 22 -10.29 8.44 -0.57
C GLN A 22 -10.65 9.53 0.45
N THR A 23 -10.40 9.28 1.74
CA THR A 23 -10.64 10.26 2.81
C THR A 23 -9.75 11.49 2.64
N GLU A 24 -8.53 11.29 2.15
CA GLU A 24 -7.58 12.35 1.85
C GLU A 24 -7.81 13.00 0.47
N GLU A 25 -8.92 12.68 -0.22
CA GLU A 25 -9.27 13.19 -1.56
C GLU A 25 -8.22 12.92 -2.65
N MET A 26 -7.33 11.95 -2.42
CA MET A 26 -6.17 11.68 -3.29
C MET A 26 -6.38 10.46 -4.20
N TRP A 27 -7.57 9.86 -4.16
CA TRP A 27 -7.90 8.67 -4.96
C TRP A 27 -7.81 8.93 -6.47
N GLU A 28 -8.14 10.14 -6.92
CA GLU A 28 -8.06 10.52 -8.34
C GLU A 28 -6.63 10.52 -8.89
N ARG A 29 -5.63 10.59 -8.02
CA ARG A 29 -4.21 10.51 -8.40
C ARG A 29 -3.71 9.07 -8.56
N VAL A 30 -4.50 8.08 -8.14
CA VAL A 30 -4.15 6.67 -8.24
C VAL A 30 -4.40 6.21 -9.69
N PRO A 31 -3.38 5.65 -10.39
CA PRO A 31 -3.54 5.11 -11.72
C PRO A 31 -4.68 4.08 -11.78
N LEU A 32 -5.48 4.09 -12.86
CA LEU A 32 -6.64 3.18 -13.01
C LEU A 32 -6.24 1.70 -12.83
N GLU A 33 -5.08 1.33 -13.34
CA GLU A 33 -4.49 -0.02 -13.21
C GLU A 33 -4.24 -0.45 -11.76
N ALA A 34 -3.99 0.50 -10.85
CA ALA A 34 -3.79 0.25 -9.42
C ALA A 34 -5.10 0.28 -8.61
N GLN A 35 -6.24 0.62 -9.24
CA GLN A 35 -7.55 0.66 -8.58
C GLN A 35 -8.21 -0.71 -8.47
N GLU A 36 -7.76 -1.68 -9.25
CA GLU A 36 -8.22 -3.07 -9.19
C GLU A 36 -7.44 -3.86 -8.14
N PHE A 37 -8.13 -4.80 -7.47
CA PHE A 37 -7.48 -5.62 -6.46
C PHE A 37 -6.46 -6.57 -7.09
N SER A 38 -5.20 -6.40 -6.69
CA SER A 38 -4.13 -7.40 -6.81
C SER A 38 -3.14 -7.21 -5.65
N PRO A 39 -2.37 -8.24 -5.26
CA PRO A 39 -1.34 -8.09 -4.24
C PRO A 39 -0.32 -6.99 -4.57
N GLN A 40 0.03 -6.85 -5.85
CA GLN A 40 0.93 -5.81 -6.35
C GLN A 40 0.32 -4.41 -6.24
N ASN A 41 -0.97 -4.30 -6.56
CA ASN A 41 -1.69 -3.03 -6.45
C ASN A 41 -1.89 -2.62 -4.98
N LEU A 42 -2.16 -3.59 -4.09
CA LEU A 42 -2.17 -3.33 -2.65
C LEU A 42 -0.84 -2.73 -2.19
N GLU A 43 0.29 -3.32 -2.59
CA GLU A 43 1.61 -2.78 -2.27
C GLU A 43 1.79 -1.36 -2.80
N SER A 44 1.34 -1.11 -4.03
CA SER A 44 1.41 0.21 -4.66
C SER A 44 0.55 1.26 -3.97
N LEU A 45 -0.67 0.91 -3.52
CA LEU A 45 -1.53 1.81 -2.73
C LEU A 45 -0.93 2.09 -1.36
N VAL A 46 -0.38 1.08 -0.69
CA VAL A 46 0.30 1.25 0.61
C VAL A 46 1.54 2.13 0.44
N LYS A 47 2.33 1.92 -0.62
CA LYS A 47 3.46 2.78 -0.96
C LYS A 47 2.99 4.22 -1.13
N PHE A 48 1.99 4.46 -1.97
CA PHE A 48 1.43 5.78 -2.21
C PHE A 48 0.94 6.44 -0.91
N ALA A 49 0.17 5.73 -0.10
CA ALA A 49 -0.35 6.26 1.16
C ALA A 49 0.75 6.57 2.18
N TYR A 50 1.80 5.74 2.24
CA TYR A 50 2.93 5.96 3.13
C TYR A 50 3.74 7.20 2.73
N PHE A 51 4.09 7.34 1.44
CA PHE A 51 4.83 8.51 0.95
C PHE A 51 3.97 9.78 0.93
N GLY A 52 2.65 9.64 0.78
CA GLY A 52 1.70 10.73 0.93
C GLY A 52 1.51 11.18 2.38
N GLY A 53 2.01 10.41 3.36
CA GLY A 53 1.89 10.73 4.78
C GLY A 53 0.54 10.34 5.40
N PHE A 54 -0.29 9.57 4.70
CA PHE A 54 -1.64 9.17 5.15
C PHE A 54 -1.60 7.98 6.11
N ILE A 55 -0.54 7.17 6.04
CA ILE A 55 -0.31 6.03 6.93
C ILE A 55 1.12 6.01 7.46
N ASP A 56 1.30 5.41 8.63
CA ASP A 56 2.59 5.25 9.28
C ASP A 56 3.21 3.87 9.03
N LEU A 57 4.44 3.67 9.52
CA LEU A 57 5.16 2.41 9.35
C LEU A 57 4.47 1.21 10.01
N ALA A 58 3.74 1.41 11.11
CA ALA A 58 2.99 0.32 11.73
C ALA A 58 1.83 -0.13 10.83
N ALA A 59 1.10 0.81 10.23
CA ALA A 59 0.06 0.53 9.25
C ALA A 59 0.61 -0.20 8.02
N VAL A 60 1.77 0.21 7.48
CA VAL A 60 2.41 -0.49 6.34
C VAL A 60 2.65 -1.96 6.66
N ARG A 61 3.20 -2.27 7.84
CA ARG A 61 3.47 -3.65 8.27
C ARG A 61 2.19 -4.48 8.37
N GLN A 62 1.14 -3.90 8.94
CA GLN A 62 -0.15 -4.56 9.09
C GLN A 62 -0.80 -4.82 7.74
N LEU A 63 -0.84 -3.82 6.86
CA LEU A 63 -1.52 -3.90 5.56
C LEU A 63 -0.83 -4.87 4.60
N LEU A 64 0.50 -4.95 4.63
CA LEU A 64 1.27 -5.87 3.78
C LEU A 64 1.60 -7.21 4.43
N LEU A 65 1.15 -7.44 5.66
CA LEU A 65 1.45 -8.65 6.44
C LEU A 65 2.97 -8.91 6.55
N LEU A 66 3.76 -7.85 6.69
CA LEU A 66 5.22 -7.92 6.72
C LEU A 66 5.79 -7.84 8.14
N ASP A 67 6.85 -8.60 8.37
CA ASP A 67 7.65 -8.49 9.57
C ASP A 67 8.55 -7.24 9.57
N LYS A 68 9.09 -6.91 10.75
CA LYS A 68 9.93 -5.71 10.95
C LYS A 68 11.18 -5.69 10.06
N LYS A 69 11.73 -6.85 9.71
CA LYS A 69 12.89 -6.93 8.80
C LYS A 69 12.47 -6.72 7.34
N GLU A 70 11.36 -7.34 6.94
CA GLU A 70 10.86 -7.28 5.56
C GLU A 70 10.40 -5.88 5.18
N VAL A 71 9.68 -5.19 6.08
CA VAL A 71 9.25 -3.81 5.81
C VAL A 71 10.42 -2.86 5.58
N ARG A 72 11.54 -3.06 6.29
CA ARG A 72 12.74 -2.23 6.10
C ARG A 72 13.35 -2.44 4.72
N GLN A 73 13.41 -3.69 4.26
CA GLN A 73 13.89 -4.00 2.92
C GLN A 73 12.96 -3.43 1.83
N ARG A 74 11.63 -3.52 2.03
CA ARG A 74 10.66 -2.92 1.11
C ARG A 74 10.74 -1.41 1.05
N LEU A 75 10.90 -0.73 2.19
CA LEU A 75 11.13 0.71 2.19
C LEU A 75 12.34 1.10 1.34
N VAL A 76 13.48 0.41 1.52
CA VAL A 76 14.70 0.69 0.72
C VAL A 76 14.40 0.58 -0.78
N GLN A 77 13.73 -0.50 -1.20
CA GLN A 77 13.34 -0.69 -2.59
C GLN A 77 12.39 0.39 -3.09
N TRP A 78 11.39 0.77 -2.30
CA TRP A 78 10.46 1.83 -2.68
C TRP A 78 11.15 3.19 -2.84
N TYR A 79 12.09 3.54 -1.97
CA TYR A 79 12.88 4.76 -2.11
C TYR A 79 13.72 4.73 -3.39
N GLU A 80 14.33 3.59 -3.73
CA GLU A 80 15.07 3.41 -4.99
C GLU A 80 14.17 3.54 -6.21
N GLU A 81 13.00 2.90 -6.19
CA GLU A 81 12.01 2.98 -7.27
C GLU A 81 11.53 4.42 -7.49
N ILE A 82 11.19 5.13 -6.40
CA ILE A 82 10.75 6.53 -6.47
C ILE A 82 11.85 7.42 -7.02
N ARG A 83 13.10 7.17 -6.64
CA ARG A 83 14.25 7.90 -7.18
C ARG A 83 14.40 7.70 -8.69
N GLN A 84 14.08 6.52 -9.22
CA GLN A 84 14.22 6.21 -10.64
C GLN A 84 13.01 6.60 -11.49
N LYS A 85 11.79 6.41 -10.95
CA LYS A 85 10.54 6.48 -11.72
C LYS A 85 9.60 7.59 -11.26
N GLY A 86 9.95 8.30 -10.19
CA GLY A 86 9.08 9.24 -9.51
C GLY A 86 8.13 8.53 -8.53
N CYS A 87 7.60 9.31 -7.60
CA CYS A 87 6.45 8.93 -6.81
C CYS A 87 5.25 9.61 -7.47
N TRP A 88 4.13 8.94 -7.68
CA TRP A 88 2.88 9.51 -8.25
C TRP A 88 2.35 10.77 -7.52
N LEU A 89 3.04 11.22 -6.47
CA LEU A 89 2.88 12.47 -5.74
C LEU A 89 3.45 13.71 -6.45
N CYS A 90 4.27 13.58 -7.50
CA CYS A 90 4.74 14.71 -8.31
C CYS A 90 3.85 14.97 -9.53
#